data_AF-A0A7X6MZP2-F1
#
_entry.id   AF-A0A7X6MZP2-F1
#
_cell.length_a   1.000
_cell.length_b   1.000
_cell.length_c   1.000
_cell.angle_alpha   90.00
_cell.angle_beta   90.00
_cell.angle_gamma   90.00
#
_symmetry.space_group_name_H-M   'P 1'
#
loop_
_entity.id
_entity.type
_entity.pdbx_description
1 polymer ?
#
loop_
_entity_poly.entity_id
_entity_poly.type
_entity_poly.pdbx_seq_one_letter_code
_entity_poly.pdbx_strand_id
1 'polypeptide(L)' 'MTNSIAKLRYVGESFGVDSLTNGNIYDVLEFLPDDLVRVVDDSGEDYLYSFTNPKPIDGSSVGGRWETA' A
#
# COMPACT_ATOMS: atom_id res chain seq x y z
N MET A 1 6.14 -10.05 14.48
CA MET A 1 6.82 -8.75 14.32
C MET A 1 7.52 -8.79 12.98
N THR A 2 6.99 -8.09 12.00
CA THR A 2 7.60 -7.93 10.69
C THR A 2 8.76 -6.94 10.83
N ASN A 3 9.93 -7.28 10.30
CA ASN A 3 11.05 -6.34 10.23
C ASN A 3 10.81 -5.39 9.06
N SER A 4 10.00 -4.35 9.27
CA SER A 4 9.76 -3.33 8.26
C SER A 4 10.95 -2.38 8.10
N ILE A 5 11.18 -1.92 6.88
CA ILE A 5 12.26 -0.98 6.50
C ILE A 5 11.80 0.47 6.50
N ALA A 6 10.49 0.71 6.41
CA ALA A 6 9.86 2.02 6.44
C ALA A 6 8.38 1.90 6.82
N LYS A 7 7.73 3.05 7.02
CA LYS A 7 6.29 3.16 7.17
C LYS A 7 5.76 4.20 6.19
N LEU A 8 4.66 3.88 5.52
CA LEU A 8 4.01 4.78 4.57
C LEU A 8 2.53 4.91 4.91
N ARG A 9 2.00 6.12 4.79
CA ARG A 9 0.56 6.37 4.85
C ARG A 9 -0.03 6.27 3.45
N TYR A 10 -1.11 5.52 3.30
CA TYR A 10 -1.92 5.57 2.08
C TYR A 10 -2.88 6.76 2.15
N VAL A 11 -2.90 7.60 1.12
CA VAL A 11 -3.86 8.70 0.97
C VAL A 11 -4.55 8.58 -0.38
N GLY A 12 -5.81 8.17 -0.36
CA GLY A 12 -6.58 7.84 -1.56
C GLY A 12 -7.99 7.33 -1.24
N GLU A 13 -8.68 6.82 -2.25
CA GLU A 13 -9.95 6.12 -2.03
C GLU A 13 -9.67 4.74 -1.40
N SER A 14 -10.35 4.38 -0.31
CA SER A 14 -10.23 3.03 0.25
C SER A 14 -10.78 2.00 -0.73
N PHE A 15 -10.11 0.85 -0.88
CA PHE A 15 -10.53 -0.20 -1.79
C PHE A 15 -10.23 -1.59 -1.24
N GLY A 16 -10.86 -2.61 -1.82
CA GLY A 16 -10.81 -3.99 -1.31
C GLY A 16 -11.57 -4.16 0.01
N VAL A 17 -11.79 -5.41 0.42
CA VAL A 17 -12.35 -5.69 1.76
C VAL A 17 -11.26 -5.51 2.83
N ASP A 18 -10.02 -5.85 2.46
CA ASP A 18 -8.84 -5.96 3.31
C ASP A 18 -7.57 -5.53 2.55
N SER A 19 -7.64 -4.44 1.78
CA SER A 19 -6.48 -3.89 1.04
C SER A 19 -5.96 -2.58 1.67
N LEU A 20 -6.10 -1.44 0.99
CA LEU A 20 -5.61 -0.14 1.48
C LEU A 20 -6.79 0.76 1.88
N THR A 21 -6.73 1.26 3.12
CA THR A 21 -7.68 2.19 3.71
C THR A 21 -7.06 3.57 3.83
N ASN A 22 -7.80 4.59 3.39
CA ASN A 22 -7.36 5.97 3.45
C ASN A 22 -6.93 6.39 4.86
N GLY A 23 -5.72 6.93 4.96
CA GLY A 23 -5.14 7.43 6.21
C GLY A 23 -4.41 6.37 7.05
N ASN A 24 -4.55 5.09 6.72
CA ASN A 24 -3.81 4.04 7.42
C ASN A 24 -2.31 4.10 7.12
N ILE A 25 -1.51 3.66 8.10
CA ILE A 25 -0.05 3.58 8.00
C ILE A 25 0.32 2.11 7.91
N TYR A 26 1.10 1.77 6.88
CA TYR A 26 1.48 0.42 6.53
C TYR A 26 2.96 0.18 6.72
N ASP A 27 3.30 -1.03 7.12
CA ASP A 27 4.68 -1.49 7.24
C ASP A 27 5.23 -1.85 5.85
N VAL A 28 6.29 -1.17 5.42
CA VAL A 28 6.98 -1.47 4.16
C VAL A 28 8.04 -2.51 4.42
N LEU A 29 8.02 -3.59 3.65
CA LEU A 29 9.02 -4.66 3.73
C LEU A 29 10.13 -4.47 2.70
N GLU A 30 9.81 -3.94 1.53
CA GLU A 30 10.73 -3.82 0.41
C GLU A 30 10.27 -2.73 -0.58
N PHE A 31 11.22 -1.96 -1.11
CA PHE A 31 11.04 -1.15 -2.33
C PHE A 31 11.65 -1.92 -3.49
N LEU A 32 10.84 -2.22 -4.50
CA LEU A 32 11.26 -3.02 -5.65
C LEU A 32 11.53 -2.12 -6.87
N PRO A 33 12.34 -2.59 -7.83
CA PRO A 33 12.37 -2.00 -9.17
C PRO A 33 10.96 -1.94 -9.79
N ASP A 34 10.79 -1.13 -10.83
CA ASP A 34 9.55 -1.03 -11.62
C ASP A 34 8.31 -0.46 -10.90
N ASP A 35 8.53 0.51 -9.99
CA ASP A 35 7.45 1.24 -9.31
C ASP A 35 6.60 0.37 -8.37
N LEU A 36 7.22 -0.58 -7.66
CA LEU A 36 6.52 -1.46 -6.74
C LEU A 36 7.01 -1.30 -5.30
N VAL A 37 6.06 -1.37 -4.37
CA VAL A 37 6.32 -1.42 -2.93
C VAL A 37 5.61 -2.62 -2.33
N ARG A 38 6.31 -3.38 -1.48
CA ARG A 38 5.75 -4.48 -0.71
C ARG A 38 5.36 -3.98 0.67
N VAL A 39 4.07 -4.05 1.00
CA VAL A 39 3.54 -3.61 2.30
C VAL A 39 2.69 -4.70 2.93
N VAL A 40 2.66 -4.73 4.26
CA VAL A 40 1.64 -5.48 4.99
C VAL A 40 0.38 -4.61 5.05
N ASP A 41 -0.70 -5.03 4.39
CA ASP A 41 -1.92 -4.24 4.25
C ASP A 41 -3.00 -4.62 5.29
N ASP A 42 -4.27 -4.19 5.08
CA ASP A 42 -5.35 -4.42 6.04
C ASP A 42 -5.68 -5.93 6.22
N SER A 43 -5.26 -6.81 5.30
CA SER A 43 -5.38 -8.28 5.44
C SER A 43 -4.42 -8.85 6.48
N GLY A 44 -3.34 -8.13 6.79
CA GLY A 44 -2.23 -8.61 7.61
C GLY A 44 -1.22 -9.49 6.85
N GLU A 45 -1.39 -9.67 5.54
CA GLU A 45 -0.43 -10.29 4.63
C GLU A 45 0.35 -9.23 3.83
N ASP A 46 1.47 -9.62 3.23
CA ASP A 46 2.24 -8.72 2.38
C ASP A 46 1.83 -8.79 0.91
N TYR A 47 1.53 -7.63 0.34
CA TYR A 47 1.15 -7.47 -1.07
C TYR A 47 1.98 -6.40 -1.77
N LEU A 48 2.03 -6.50 -3.10
CA LEU A 48 2.68 -5.53 -3.97
C LEU A 48 1.66 -4.50 -4.46
N TYR A 49 2.02 -3.23 -4.29
CA TYR A 49 1.27 -2.10 -4.81
C TYR A 49 2.16 -1.23 -5.68
N SER A 50 1.56 -0.51 -6.63
CA SER A 50 2.26 0.57 -7.31
C SER A 50 2.71 1.61 -6.28
N PHE A 51 3.95 2.07 -6.41
CA PHE A 51 4.49 3.12 -5.57
C PHE A 51 4.02 4.51 -6.04
N THR A 52 3.77 4.72 -7.33
CA THR A 52 3.24 6.01 -7.82
C THR A 52 1.74 6.17 -7.70
N ASN A 53 0.96 5.10 -7.93
CA ASN A 53 -0.51 5.11 -7.83
C ASN A 53 -1.06 3.76 -7.33
N PRO A 54 -0.95 3.48 -6.02
CA PRO A 54 -1.56 2.29 -5.42
C PRO A 54 -3.07 2.26 -5.65
N LYS A 55 -3.56 1.19 -6.30
CA LYS A 55 -4.97 0.99 -6.67
C LYS A 55 -5.25 -0.49 -7.00
N PRO A 56 -6.52 -0.93 -7.04
CA PRO A 56 -6.85 -2.30 -7.41
C PRO A 56 -6.66 -2.53 -8.92
N ILE A 57 -6.22 -3.74 -9.28
CA ILE A 57 -5.90 -4.10 -10.67
C ILE A 57 -7.13 -4.16 -11.58
N ASP A 58 -8.31 -4.38 -10.99
CA ASP A 58 -9.59 -4.43 -11.71
C ASP A 58 -10.13 -3.04 -12.09
N GLY A 59 -9.46 -1.97 -11.64
CA GLY A 59 -9.85 -0.59 -11.93
C GLY A 59 -11.09 -0.11 -11.17
N SER A 60 -11.51 -0.82 -10.12
CA SER A 60 -12.67 -0.46 -9.29
C SER A 60 -12.48 0.83 -8.47
N SER A 61 -11.25 1.34 -8.36
CA SER A 61 -10.93 2.59 -7.68
C SER A 61 -9.92 3.42 -8.49
N VAL A 62 -9.99 4.75 -8.30
CA VAL A 62 -9.01 5.69 -8.85
C VAL A 62 -7.64 5.61 -8.16
N GLY A 63 -7.57 5.00 -6.98
CA GLY A 63 -6.34 4.82 -6.19
C GLY A 63 -5.98 6.00 -5.31
N GLY A 64 -4.68 6.16 -5.07
CA GLY A 64 -4.12 7.17 -4.19
C GLY A 64 -2.62 7.39 -4.35
N ARG A 65 -1.98 7.83 -3.28
CA ARG A 65 -0.54 8.05 -3.18
C ARG A 65 -0.01 7.61 -1.82
N TRP A 66 1.28 7.39 -1.74
CA TRP A 66 1.99 7.21 -0.47
C TRP A 66 2.49 8.54 0.07
N GLU A 67 2.41 8.71 1.39
CA GLU A 67 3.07 9.79 2.13
C GLU A 67 3.98 9.20 3.21
N THR A 68 5.09 9.87 3.51
CA THR A 68 5.96 9.47 4.63
C THR A 68 5.20 9.62 5.94
N ALA A 69 5.16 8.56 6.75
CA ALA A 69 4.45 8.51 8.01
C ALA A 69 5.29 8.93 9.22
#